data_AF-A0A1V6QI47-F1
#
_entry.id   AF-A0A1V6QI47-F1
#
_cell.length_a   1.000
_cell.length_b   1.000
_cell.length_c   1.000
_cell.angle_alpha   90.00
_cell.angle_beta   90.00
_cell.angle_gamma   90.00
#
_symmetry.space_group_name_H-M   'P 1'
#
loop_
_entity.id
_entity.type
_entity.pdbx_description
1 polymer ?
#
loop_
_entity_poly.entity_id
_entity_poly.type
_entity_poly.pdbx_seq_one_letter_code
_entity_poly.pdbx_strand_id
1 'polypeptide(L)'
;MGLDLKFSEAGLPAILELWPVIVQDFASVASRGLIPGSPPTCNRVCQKVSKSFENFNVRQQQLLRESLASNEIDDCSCACSPDDGCRSITIALKELFRLGDFYNVSVEILGHHTCFKGHIMEYLFRDQSESFGFVLAVLRFLTFNELRLTHTGHYSHNQEWGAPVSGDDAAETHEEERLLLQELEILVSEFQQKYLELRIPLPDFLHGYWADRMKKILSRRERADAQIVQEARQVGVWLDWEPVDRVELVIDKPCRHATTV
;
A
#
# COMPACT_ATOMS: atom_id res chain seq x y z
N MET A 1 8.17 -19.16 16.40
CA MET A 1 8.53 -17.76 16.19
C MET A 1 8.40 -17.06 17.54
N GLY A 2 9.51 -16.76 18.21
CA GLY A 2 9.48 -15.69 19.19
C GLY A 2 9.64 -14.43 18.36
N LEU A 3 8.53 -13.74 18.05
CA LEU A 3 8.65 -12.31 17.89
C LEU A 3 9.09 -11.83 19.27
N ASP A 4 10.41 -11.82 19.48
CA ASP A 4 11.05 -11.15 20.60
C ASP A 4 10.96 -9.66 20.24
N LEU A 5 9.72 -9.18 20.08
CA LEU A 5 9.35 -7.80 20.24
C LEU A 5 9.79 -7.52 21.67
N LYS A 6 11.07 -7.19 21.83
CA LYS A 6 11.61 -6.70 23.08
C LYS A 6 10.90 -5.38 23.27
N PHE A 7 9.74 -5.45 23.90
CA PHE A 7 9.07 -4.31 24.50
C PHE A 7 10.14 -3.72 25.41
N SER A 8 10.74 -2.61 24.98
CA SER A 8 11.78 -1.98 25.77
C SER A 8 11.14 -1.61 27.11
N GLU A 9 11.89 -1.74 28.21
CA GLU A 9 11.44 -1.23 29.52
C GLU A 9 11.17 0.30 29.49
N ALA A 10 11.57 0.98 28.41
CA ALA A 10 11.30 2.37 28.10
C ALA A 10 10.03 2.53 27.23
N GLY A 11 8.87 2.14 27.74
CA GLY A 11 7.58 2.42 27.11
C GLY A 11 7.30 1.64 25.82
N LEU A 12 6.02 1.48 25.48
CA LEU A 12 5.63 1.01 24.16
C LEU A 12 6.22 1.98 23.11
N PRO A 13 6.77 1.50 21.98
CA PRO A 13 6.88 2.33 20.79
C PRO A 13 5.50 2.93 20.52
N ALA A 14 5.43 4.19 20.06
CA ALA A 14 4.15 4.73 19.60
C ALA A 14 3.54 3.74 18.61
N ILE A 15 2.21 3.61 18.56
CA ILE A 15 1.54 2.59 17.73
C ILE A 15 1.97 2.69 16.26
N LEU A 16 2.35 3.89 15.85
CA LEU A 16 2.88 4.24 14.53
C LEU A 16 4.27 3.61 14.23
N GLU A 17 5.12 3.41 15.24
CA GLU A 17 6.47 2.83 15.11
C GLU A 17 6.46 1.29 15.03
N LEU A 18 5.36 0.65 15.39
CA LEU A 18 5.25 -0.82 15.39
C LEU A 18 5.24 -1.39 13.96
N TRP A 19 4.60 -0.71 13.01
CA TRP A 19 4.40 -1.23 11.66
C TRP A 19 5.68 -1.40 10.85
N PRO A 20 6.61 -0.43 10.82
CA PRO A 20 7.90 -0.64 10.16
C PRO A 20 8.64 -1.87 10.68
N VAL A 21 8.64 -2.10 12.00
CA VAL A 21 9.30 -3.25 12.65
C VAL A 21 8.63 -4.55 12.26
N ILE A 22 7.29 -4.63 12.36
CA ILE A 22 6.50 -5.80 12.00
C ILE A 22 6.75 -6.19 10.54
N VAL A 23 6.68 -5.21 9.64
CA VAL A 23 6.87 -5.38 8.20
C VAL A 23 8.31 -5.81 7.87
N GLN A 24 9.31 -5.22 8.52
CA GLN A 24 10.72 -5.60 8.39
C GLN A 24 11.00 -7.03 8.87
N ASP A 25 10.41 -7.43 10.00
CA ASP A 25 10.52 -8.79 10.53
C ASP A 25 9.89 -9.80 9.56
N PHE A 26 8.75 -9.47 8.96
CA PHE A 26 8.16 -10.33 7.92
C PHE A 26 9.04 -10.45 6.69
N ALA A 27 9.63 -9.36 6.21
CA ALA A 27 10.57 -9.40 5.10
C ALA A 27 11.81 -10.26 5.42
N SER A 28 12.34 -10.15 6.65
CA SER A 28 13.43 -10.98 7.17
C SER A 28 13.03 -12.47 7.26
N VAL A 29 11.81 -12.77 7.67
CA VAL A 29 11.29 -14.14 7.68
C VAL A 29 11.15 -14.68 6.26
N ALA A 30 10.67 -13.88 5.31
CA ALA A 30 10.53 -14.30 3.92
C ALA A 30 11.89 -14.59 3.26
N SER A 31 12.95 -13.86 3.63
CA SER A 31 14.30 -14.07 3.10
C SER A 31 15.05 -15.24 3.76
N ARG A 32 14.83 -15.51 5.05
CA ARG A 32 15.49 -16.63 5.76
C ARG A 32 14.94 -17.98 5.30
N GLY A 33 15.76 -18.83 4.70
CA GLY A 33 15.35 -20.19 4.28
C GLY A 33 15.00 -20.31 2.80
N LEU A 34 15.24 -19.25 2.02
CA LEU A 34 15.48 -19.38 0.60
C LEU A 34 16.85 -20.05 0.44
N ILE A 35 16.91 -21.18 -0.27
CA ILE A 35 18.17 -21.88 -0.51
C ILE A 35 19.00 -21.01 -1.47
N PRO A 36 20.27 -20.74 -1.17
CA PRO A 36 21.15 -20.04 -2.10
C PRO A 36 21.15 -20.75 -3.46
N GLY A 37 20.71 -20.06 -4.51
CA GLY A 37 20.69 -20.60 -5.89
C GLY A 37 19.38 -21.24 -6.36
N SER A 38 18.32 -21.32 -5.54
CA SER A 38 16.98 -21.71 -6.01
C SER A 38 16.01 -20.54 -5.92
N PRO A 39 15.31 -20.13 -6.99
CA PRO A 39 14.31 -19.09 -6.91
C PRO A 39 13.15 -19.56 -6.00
N PRO A 40 12.78 -18.78 -4.97
CA PRO A 40 11.61 -19.04 -4.14
C PRO A 40 10.34 -19.12 -4.99
N THR A 41 9.50 -20.13 -4.75
CA THR A 41 8.14 -20.15 -5.33
C THR A 41 7.22 -19.27 -4.47
N CYS A 42 6.22 -18.63 -5.09
CA CYS A 42 5.22 -17.80 -4.36
C CYS A 42 4.56 -18.60 -3.25
N ASN A 43 4.26 -19.86 -3.51
CA ASN A 43 3.62 -20.75 -2.54
C ASN A 43 4.47 -20.89 -1.26
N ARG A 44 5.80 -21.04 -1.38
CA ARG A 44 6.67 -21.21 -0.20
C ARG A 44 6.76 -19.93 0.65
N VAL A 45 6.87 -18.77 0.01
CA VAL A 45 6.92 -17.46 0.69
C VAL A 45 5.57 -17.16 1.36
N CYS A 46 4.47 -17.31 0.63
CA CYS A 46 3.12 -17.08 1.16
C CYS A 46 2.80 -18.02 2.31
N GLN A 47 3.02 -19.33 2.18
CA GLN A 47 2.81 -20.28 3.27
C GLN A 47 3.63 -19.94 4.51
N LYS A 48 4.87 -19.48 4.34
CA LYS A 48 5.72 -19.12 5.48
C LYS A 48 5.17 -17.90 6.21
N VAL A 49 4.70 -16.91 5.46
CA VAL A 49 4.11 -15.69 6.02
C VAL A 49 2.77 -16.01 6.69
N SER A 50 1.86 -16.72 6.02
CA SER A 50 0.59 -17.15 6.60
C SER A 50 0.82 -17.94 7.90
N LYS A 51 1.74 -18.91 7.90
CA LYS A 51 2.12 -19.64 9.12
C LYS A 51 2.70 -18.74 10.20
N SER A 52 3.38 -17.64 9.82
CA SER A 52 3.93 -16.68 10.79
C SER A 52 2.81 -15.95 11.52
N PHE A 53 1.77 -15.53 10.81
CA PHE A 53 0.58 -14.94 11.40
C PHE A 53 -0.23 -15.94 12.24
N GLU A 54 -0.40 -17.17 11.77
CA GLU A 54 -1.08 -18.24 12.52
C GLU A 54 -0.37 -18.57 13.84
N ASN A 55 0.95 -18.37 13.90
CA ASN A 55 1.74 -18.61 15.11
C ASN A 55 1.65 -17.47 16.14
N PHE A 56 0.97 -16.36 15.83
CA PHE A 56 0.76 -15.30 16.82
C PHE A 56 -0.16 -15.81 17.92
N ASN A 57 0.24 -15.59 19.17
CA ASN A 57 -0.65 -15.85 20.29
C ASN A 57 -1.79 -14.81 20.32
N VAL A 58 -2.84 -15.12 21.09
CA VAL A 58 -4.04 -14.25 21.19
C VAL A 58 -3.69 -12.81 21.56
N ARG A 59 -2.71 -12.57 22.45
CA ARG A 59 -2.31 -11.22 22.84
C ARG A 59 -1.64 -10.45 21.69
N GLN A 60 -0.78 -11.11 20.92
CA GLN A 60 -0.13 -10.51 19.75
C GLN A 60 -1.15 -10.17 18.66
N GLN A 61 -2.10 -11.07 18.41
CA GLN A 61 -3.19 -10.81 17.46
C GLN A 61 -4.07 -9.63 17.90
N GLN A 62 -4.39 -9.56 19.19
CA GLN A 62 -5.17 -8.46 19.75
C GLN A 62 -4.45 -7.13 19.64
N LEU A 63 -3.16 -7.07 20.01
CA LEU A 63 -2.35 -5.86 19.90
C LEU A 63 -2.26 -5.36 18.45
N LEU A 64 -2.08 -6.27 17.48
CA LEU A 64 -2.04 -5.92 16.07
C LEU A 64 -3.36 -5.27 15.61
N ARG A 65 -4.49 -5.80 16.07
CA ARG A 65 -5.83 -5.26 15.77
C ARG A 65 -6.05 -3.89 16.41
N GLU A 66 -5.69 -3.74 17.68
CA GLU A 66 -5.79 -2.47 18.40
C GLU A 66 -4.91 -1.41 17.75
N SER A 67 -3.72 -1.80 17.28
CA SER A 67 -2.83 -0.92 16.52
C SER A 67 -3.47 -0.45 15.22
N LEU A 68 -4.07 -1.34 14.41
CA LEU A 68 -4.77 -0.95 13.19
C LEU A 68 -5.99 -0.06 13.45
N ALA A 69 -6.69 -0.30 14.56
CA ALA A 69 -7.87 0.47 14.96
C ALA A 69 -7.52 1.78 15.68
N SER A 70 -6.24 2.05 15.93
CA SER A 70 -5.80 3.26 16.61
C SER A 70 -6.13 4.51 15.80
N ASN A 71 -6.55 5.55 16.51
CA ASN A 71 -6.80 6.88 15.97
C ASN A 71 -5.58 7.80 16.08
N GLU A 72 -4.43 7.27 16.52
CA GLU A 72 -3.16 8.01 16.47
C GLU A 72 -2.80 8.33 15.02
N ILE A 73 -2.36 9.57 14.81
CA ILE A 73 -1.94 10.14 13.52
C ILE A 73 -0.49 10.59 13.63
N ASP A 74 0.24 10.48 12.52
CA ASP A 74 1.54 11.14 12.36
C ASP A 74 1.37 12.62 11.99
N ASP A 75 2.48 13.29 11.69
CA ASP A 75 2.53 14.68 11.22
C ASP A 75 2.58 14.80 9.68
N CYS A 76 2.14 13.76 8.93
CA CYS A 76 2.05 13.83 7.47
C CYS A 76 0.96 14.81 7.03
N SER A 77 1.25 15.62 6.01
CA SER A 77 0.24 16.46 5.35
C SER A 77 -0.43 15.80 4.13
N CYS A 78 -0.15 14.53 3.88
CA CYS A 78 -0.55 13.85 2.65
C CYS A 78 -2.03 13.46 2.63
N ALA A 79 -2.65 13.50 1.46
CA ALA A 79 -4.05 13.11 1.30
C ALA A 79 -4.34 11.59 1.43
N CYS A 80 -3.37 10.77 1.89
CA CYS A 80 -3.56 9.33 2.13
C CYS A 80 -4.58 9.01 3.23
N SER A 81 -4.84 9.99 4.08
CA SER A 81 -5.80 9.97 5.18
C SER A 81 -6.73 11.18 5.03
N PRO A 82 -7.97 11.12 5.54
CA PRO A 82 -8.85 12.30 5.54
C PRO A 82 -8.45 13.34 6.60
N ASP A 83 -7.63 12.95 7.59
CA ASP A 83 -7.19 13.81 8.68
C ASP A 83 -5.84 14.49 8.36
N ASP A 84 -5.48 15.50 9.16
CA ASP A 84 -4.17 16.17 9.13
C ASP A 84 -3.10 15.28 9.76
N GLY A 85 -2.79 14.19 9.07
CA GLY A 85 -1.94 13.08 9.52
C GLY A 85 -2.44 11.73 9.01
N CYS A 86 -1.51 10.82 8.70
CA CYS A 86 -1.86 9.45 8.33
C CYS A 86 -1.99 8.57 9.59
N ARG A 87 -3.16 7.92 9.69
CA ARG A 87 -3.52 7.03 10.81
C ARG A 87 -2.68 5.76 10.80
N SER A 88 -2.67 5.05 11.93
CA SER A 88 -1.96 3.76 12.07
C SER A 88 -2.27 2.75 10.96
N ILE A 89 -3.53 2.59 10.53
CA ILE A 89 -3.88 1.74 9.37
C ILE A 89 -3.22 2.21 8.07
N THR A 90 -3.20 3.52 7.82
CA THR A 90 -2.61 4.10 6.62
C THR A 90 -1.10 3.91 6.60
N ILE A 91 -0.44 4.05 7.76
CA ILE A 91 0.99 3.75 7.93
C ILE A 91 1.25 2.26 7.69
N ALA A 92 0.43 1.37 8.26
CA ALA A 92 0.54 -0.06 8.05
C ALA A 92 0.44 -0.44 6.56
N LEU A 93 -0.51 0.15 5.85
CA LEU A 93 -0.68 -0.02 4.41
C LEU A 93 0.51 0.55 3.63
N LYS A 94 0.99 1.76 3.96
CA LYS A 94 2.16 2.37 3.35
C LYS A 94 3.39 1.45 3.47
N GLU A 95 3.66 0.92 4.66
CA GLU A 95 4.79 0.02 4.91
C GLU A 95 4.64 -1.32 4.16
N LEU A 96 3.44 -1.90 4.15
CA LEU A 96 3.15 -3.11 3.40
C LEU A 96 3.40 -2.92 1.88
N PHE A 97 3.07 -1.74 1.36
CA PHE A 97 3.24 -1.43 -0.05
C PHE A 97 4.69 -1.07 -0.38
N ARG A 98 5.43 -0.43 0.56
CA ARG A 98 6.86 -0.10 0.48
C ARG A 98 7.77 -1.32 0.32
N LEU A 99 7.42 -2.47 0.89
CA LEU A 99 8.22 -3.70 0.76
C LEU A 99 8.50 -4.13 -0.70
N GLY A 100 7.77 -3.60 -1.66
CA GLY A 100 8.01 -3.84 -3.08
C GLY A 100 9.19 -3.06 -3.69
N ASP A 101 9.56 -1.91 -3.10
CA ASP A 101 10.34 -0.89 -3.80
C ASP A 101 11.78 -0.72 -3.29
N PHE A 102 12.12 -1.24 -2.09
CA PHE A 102 13.33 -0.82 -1.33
C PHE A 102 14.53 -1.75 -1.29
N TYR A 103 14.55 -2.91 -1.96
CA TYR A 103 15.63 -3.88 -1.71
C TYR A 103 16.32 -4.40 -2.97
N ASN A 104 17.59 -4.02 -3.10
CA ASN A 104 18.55 -4.46 -4.11
C ASN A 104 18.74 -6.00 -4.17
N VAL A 105 18.73 -6.52 -5.40
CA VAL A 105 19.29 -7.78 -5.96
C VAL A 105 18.88 -9.13 -5.34
N SER A 106 18.58 -9.21 -4.04
CA SER A 106 18.16 -10.45 -3.36
C SER A 106 16.64 -10.50 -3.06
N VAL A 107 15.95 -9.37 -3.29
CA VAL A 107 14.52 -9.15 -2.97
C VAL A 107 13.71 -8.78 -4.22
N GLU A 108 14.29 -8.79 -5.44
CA GLU A 108 13.52 -8.86 -6.70
C GLU A 108 12.45 -9.97 -6.58
N ILE A 109 12.78 -11.06 -5.90
CA ILE A 109 11.86 -12.15 -5.65
C ILE A 109 10.62 -11.70 -4.86
N LEU A 110 10.78 -10.93 -3.78
CA LEU A 110 9.72 -10.49 -2.88
C LEU A 110 8.91 -9.31 -3.43
N GLY A 111 9.55 -8.36 -4.12
CA GLY A 111 8.86 -7.30 -4.87
C GLY A 111 7.98 -7.84 -6.00
N HIS A 112 8.34 -9.02 -6.55
CA HIS A 112 7.52 -9.76 -7.52
C HIS A 112 6.54 -10.77 -6.89
N HIS A 113 6.52 -10.91 -5.56
CA HIS A 113 5.52 -11.69 -4.81
C HIS A 113 4.37 -10.81 -4.31
N THR A 114 3.65 -10.19 -5.23
CA THR A 114 2.40 -9.46 -4.96
C THR A 114 1.35 -10.30 -4.22
N CYS A 115 1.41 -11.63 -4.34
CA CYS A 115 0.59 -12.59 -3.57
C CYS A 115 0.71 -12.40 -2.04
N PHE A 116 1.87 -11.97 -1.52
CA PHE A 116 2.07 -11.71 -0.11
C PHE A 116 1.23 -10.54 0.41
N LYS A 117 1.16 -9.44 -0.36
CA LYS A 117 0.38 -8.25 0.02
C LYS A 117 -1.10 -8.60 0.16
N GLY A 118 -1.63 -9.37 -0.80
CA GLY A 118 -2.99 -9.89 -0.75
C GLY A 118 -3.26 -10.73 0.50
N HIS A 119 -2.40 -11.70 0.83
CA HIS A 119 -2.58 -12.53 2.02
C HIS A 119 -2.48 -11.76 3.34
N ILE A 120 -1.59 -10.76 3.44
CA ILE A 120 -1.54 -9.90 4.61
C ILE A 120 -2.80 -9.06 4.71
N MET A 121 -3.24 -8.46 3.61
CA MET A 121 -4.49 -7.70 3.59
C MET A 121 -5.67 -8.59 4.00
N GLU A 122 -5.82 -9.79 3.43
CA GLU A 122 -6.85 -10.75 3.84
C GLU A 122 -6.80 -11.07 5.34
N TYR A 123 -5.60 -11.30 5.90
CA TYR A 123 -5.45 -11.61 7.31
C TYR A 123 -5.77 -10.41 8.22
N LEU A 124 -5.21 -9.24 7.91
CA LEU A 124 -5.42 -8.01 8.67
C LEU A 124 -6.86 -7.52 8.57
N PHE A 125 -7.53 -7.74 7.43
CA PHE A 125 -8.84 -7.14 7.14
C PHE A 125 -10.01 -8.05 7.53
N ARG A 126 -9.79 -9.36 7.67
CA ARG A 126 -10.83 -10.36 7.93
C ARG A 126 -11.79 -9.93 9.03
N ASP A 127 -11.25 -9.47 10.15
CA ASP A 127 -12.05 -9.15 11.35
C ASP A 127 -12.23 -7.64 11.58
N GLN A 128 -11.68 -6.81 10.69
CA GLN A 128 -11.79 -5.34 10.77
C GLN A 128 -12.77 -4.77 9.74
N SER A 129 -13.21 -5.59 8.78
CA SER A 129 -14.14 -5.19 7.71
C SER A 129 -15.54 -4.79 8.19
N GLU A 130 -15.88 -5.06 9.45
CA GLU A 130 -17.11 -4.57 10.10
C GLU A 130 -17.02 -3.09 10.49
N SER A 131 -15.81 -2.55 10.65
CA SER A 131 -15.59 -1.13 10.91
C SER A 131 -15.63 -0.35 9.61
N PHE A 132 -16.68 0.47 9.44
CA PHE A 132 -16.81 1.30 8.24
C PHE A 132 -15.66 2.31 8.08
N GLY A 133 -15.15 2.85 9.19
CA GLY A 133 -13.97 3.74 9.17
C GLY A 133 -12.72 3.04 8.66
N PHE A 134 -12.53 1.77 9.02
CA PHE A 134 -11.43 0.94 8.51
C PHE A 134 -11.53 0.75 7.00
N VAL A 135 -12.73 0.38 6.51
CA VAL A 135 -12.98 0.19 5.07
C VAL A 135 -12.67 1.47 4.28
N LEU A 136 -13.14 2.62 4.77
CA LEU A 136 -12.87 3.90 4.11
C LEU A 136 -11.38 4.25 4.08
N ALA A 137 -10.65 3.99 5.16
CA ALA A 137 -9.21 4.23 5.19
C ALA A 137 -8.48 3.37 4.14
N VAL A 138 -8.85 2.09 4.00
CA VAL A 138 -8.29 1.20 2.97
C VAL A 138 -8.63 1.69 1.56
N LEU A 139 -9.90 2.03 1.30
CA LEU A 139 -10.32 2.52 -0.03
C LEU A 139 -9.62 3.82 -0.41
N ARG A 140 -9.50 4.77 0.54
CA ARG A 140 -8.79 6.03 0.32
C ARG A 140 -7.31 5.79 0.03
N PHE A 141 -6.63 5.01 0.85
CA PHE A 141 -5.21 4.70 0.65
C PHE A 141 -4.94 4.03 -0.69
N LEU A 142 -5.71 2.99 -1.04
CA LEU A 142 -5.51 2.26 -2.29
C LEU A 142 -5.78 3.16 -3.50
N THR A 143 -6.86 3.95 -3.46
CA THR A 143 -7.18 4.89 -4.53
C THR A 143 -6.09 5.95 -4.66
N PHE A 144 -5.64 6.53 -3.55
CA PHE A 144 -4.53 7.49 -3.50
C PHE A 144 -3.28 6.91 -4.17
N ASN A 145 -2.90 5.69 -3.80
CA ASN A 145 -1.72 5.01 -4.33
C ASN A 145 -1.83 4.71 -5.84
N GLU A 146 -2.99 4.26 -6.31
CA GLU A 146 -3.23 4.02 -7.74
C GLU A 146 -3.26 5.31 -8.58
N LEU A 147 -3.74 6.41 -8.02
CA LEU A 147 -3.68 7.72 -8.66
C LEU A 147 -2.26 8.30 -8.68
N ARG A 148 -1.30 7.64 -8.02
CA ARG A 148 0.11 8.03 -7.87
C ARG A 148 0.30 9.42 -7.25
N LEU A 149 -0.56 9.75 -6.29
CA LEU A 149 -0.41 10.96 -5.48
C LEU A 149 0.80 10.85 -4.56
N THR A 150 1.42 11.99 -4.28
CA THR A 150 2.67 12.05 -3.53
C THR A 150 2.44 12.00 -2.02
N HIS A 151 3.14 11.10 -1.32
CA HIS A 151 3.19 11.13 0.14
C HIS A 151 4.17 12.22 0.61
N THR A 152 3.71 13.18 1.40
CA THR A 152 4.47 14.35 1.90
C THR A 152 5.06 14.17 3.31
N GLY A 153 5.00 12.96 3.89
CA GLY A 153 5.25 12.76 5.32
C GLY A 153 6.72 12.72 5.77
N HIS A 154 6.93 12.94 7.08
CA HIS A 154 8.21 12.79 7.76
C HIS A 154 8.64 11.32 7.94
N TYR A 155 9.95 11.09 7.86
CA TYR A 155 10.72 9.94 8.36
C TYR A 155 9.94 8.63 8.61
N SER A 156 9.95 7.70 7.64
CA SER A 156 10.20 6.32 8.04
C SER A 156 11.68 6.24 8.41
N HIS A 157 12.06 5.53 9.48
CA HIS A 157 13.43 5.41 10.00
C HIS A 157 14.52 4.94 8.99
N ASN A 158 14.20 4.72 7.71
CA ASN A 158 15.15 4.43 6.64
C ASN A 158 15.25 5.62 5.68
N GLN A 159 16.45 6.21 5.64
CA GLN A 159 16.90 7.43 4.96
C GLN A 159 16.69 7.52 3.43
N GLU A 160 15.88 6.67 2.81
CA GLU A 160 15.95 6.46 1.35
C GLU A 160 14.79 7.09 0.54
N TRP A 161 13.80 7.72 1.18
CA TRP A 161 12.83 8.61 0.50
C TRP A 161 13.10 10.07 0.83
N GLY A 162 14.24 10.60 0.37
CA GLY A 162 14.53 12.03 0.38
C GLY A 162 14.59 12.69 1.77
N ALA A 163 14.99 13.96 1.78
CA ALA A 163 14.82 14.79 2.97
C ALA A 163 13.31 14.93 3.26
N PRO A 164 12.91 15.18 4.52
CA PRO A 164 11.54 15.59 4.81
C PRO A 164 11.13 16.71 3.85
N VAL A 165 10.02 16.50 3.14
CA VAL A 165 9.39 17.52 2.30
C VAL A 165 9.05 18.67 3.23
N SER A 166 9.62 19.85 3.00
CA SER A 166 9.33 20.99 3.86
C SER A 166 7.85 21.36 3.74
N GLY A 167 7.30 22.09 4.72
CA GLY A 167 5.90 22.52 4.66
C GLY A 167 5.56 23.31 3.40
N ASP A 168 6.53 24.04 2.83
CA ASP A 168 6.39 24.77 1.58
C ASP A 168 6.32 23.82 0.36
N ASP A 169 7.14 22.77 0.34
CA ASP A 169 7.15 21.76 -0.72
C ASP A 169 5.85 20.93 -0.73
N ALA A 170 5.23 20.70 0.43
CA ALA A 170 3.95 20.01 0.52
C ALA A 170 2.78 20.83 -0.05
N ALA A 171 2.78 22.15 0.17
CA ALA A 171 1.79 23.05 -0.39
C ALA A 171 1.92 23.14 -1.92
N GLU A 172 3.15 23.20 -2.43
CA GLU A 172 3.43 23.14 -3.87
C GLU A 172 2.96 21.83 -4.48
N THR A 173 3.29 20.70 -3.85
CA THR A 173 2.81 19.36 -4.26
C THR A 173 1.28 19.32 -4.33
N HIS A 174 0.57 19.86 -3.34
CA HIS A 174 -0.89 19.88 -3.33
C HIS A 174 -1.49 20.75 -4.43
N GLU A 175 -0.84 21.86 -4.80
CA GLU A 175 -1.30 22.69 -5.92
C GLU A 175 -1.06 22.00 -7.26
N GLU A 176 0.12 21.41 -7.45
CA GLU A 176 0.45 20.63 -8.66
C GLU A 176 -0.52 19.44 -8.84
N GLU A 177 -0.82 18.74 -7.75
CA GLU A 177 -1.70 17.56 -7.74
C GLU A 177 -3.18 17.90 -7.53
N ARG A 178 -3.58 19.19 -7.48
CA ARG A 178 -4.94 19.62 -7.10
C ARG A 178 -6.05 18.90 -7.87
N LEU A 179 -5.87 18.68 -9.17
CA LEU A 179 -6.85 17.96 -9.99
C LEU A 179 -6.92 16.47 -9.64
N LEU A 180 -5.78 15.85 -9.33
CA LEU A 180 -5.70 14.46 -8.90
C LEU A 180 -6.32 14.27 -7.51
N LEU A 181 -6.11 15.24 -6.60
CA LEU A 181 -6.74 15.30 -5.29
C LEU A 181 -8.26 15.43 -5.40
N GLN A 182 -8.75 16.27 -6.31
CA GLN A 182 -10.19 16.35 -6.58
C GLN A 182 -10.75 15.02 -7.12
N GLU A 183 -10.02 14.34 -8.00
CA GLU A 183 -10.41 13.02 -8.51
C GLU A 183 -10.40 11.95 -7.41
N LEU A 184 -9.44 12.00 -6.48
CA LEU A 184 -9.42 11.15 -5.28
C LEU A 184 -10.72 11.31 -4.47
N GLU A 185 -11.13 12.53 -4.14
CA GLU A 185 -12.33 12.76 -3.33
C GLU A 185 -13.60 12.26 -4.03
N ILE A 186 -13.71 12.46 -5.34
CA ILE A 186 -14.83 11.97 -6.14
C ILE A 186 -14.87 10.44 -6.12
N LEU A 187 -13.72 9.78 -6.36
CA LEU A 187 -13.64 8.33 -6.41
C LEU A 187 -13.87 7.69 -5.04
N VAL A 188 -13.28 8.23 -3.98
CA VAL A 188 -13.51 7.72 -2.62
C VAL A 188 -14.97 7.86 -2.22
N SER A 189 -15.61 8.98 -2.56
CA SER A 189 -17.05 9.17 -2.35
C SER A 189 -17.89 8.17 -3.14
N GLU A 190 -17.54 7.92 -4.41
CA GLU A 190 -18.18 6.91 -5.26
C GLU A 190 -18.05 5.51 -4.64
N PHE A 191 -16.83 5.12 -4.23
CA PHE A 191 -16.54 3.81 -3.65
C PHE A 191 -17.24 3.63 -2.31
N GLN A 192 -17.29 4.66 -1.47
CA GLN A 192 -18.02 4.66 -0.23
C GLN A 192 -19.50 4.32 -0.45
N GLN A 193 -20.15 5.03 -1.38
CA GLN A 193 -21.56 4.82 -1.69
C GLN A 193 -21.80 3.41 -2.24
N LYS A 194 -20.95 2.98 -3.18
CA LYS A 194 -21.08 1.66 -3.80
C LYS A 194 -20.80 0.51 -2.85
N TYR A 195 -19.88 0.67 -1.91
CA TYR A 195 -19.63 -0.34 -0.88
C TYR A 195 -20.85 -0.53 0.02
N LEU A 196 -21.46 0.57 0.47
CA LEU A 196 -22.68 0.54 1.28
C LEU A 196 -23.89 -0.04 0.52
N GLU A 197 -23.98 0.19 -0.79
CA GLU A 197 -25.02 -0.34 -1.68
C GLU A 197 -24.88 -1.86 -1.88
N LEU A 198 -23.67 -2.32 -2.22
CA LEU A 198 -23.42 -3.73 -2.56
C LEU A 198 -23.38 -4.64 -1.33
N ARG A 199 -22.93 -4.13 -0.17
CA ARG A 199 -22.84 -4.89 1.10
C ARG A 199 -22.09 -6.22 0.97
N ILE A 200 -21.07 -6.24 0.13
CA ILE A 200 -20.17 -7.38 -0.05
C ILE A 200 -18.92 -7.20 0.82
N PRO A 201 -18.23 -8.29 1.17
CA PRO A 201 -16.95 -8.21 1.87
C PRO A 201 -15.95 -7.30 1.14
N LEU A 202 -15.13 -6.57 1.91
CA LEU A 202 -14.11 -5.66 1.35
C LEU A 202 -13.20 -6.33 0.31
N PRO A 203 -12.68 -7.56 0.50
CA PRO A 203 -11.87 -8.21 -0.53
C PRO A 203 -12.60 -8.37 -1.86
N ASP A 204 -13.89 -8.76 -1.84
CA ASP A 204 -14.69 -8.94 -3.04
C ASP A 204 -14.98 -7.59 -3.72
N PHE A 205 -15.22 -6.54 -2.92
CA PHE A 205 -15.38 -5.18 -3.45
C PHE A 205 -14.12 -4.66 -4.13
N LEU A 206 -12.95 -4.90 -3.52
CA LEU A 206 -11.66 -4.47 -4.04
C LEU A 206 -11.36 -5.15 -5.38
N HIS A 207 -11.47 -6.48 -5.45
CA HIS A 207 -11.20 -7.23 -6.69
C HIS A 207 -12.29 -7.06 -7.76
N GLY A 208 -13.50 -6.67 -7.36
CA GLY A 208 -14.62 -6.42 -8.26
C GLY A 208 -14.74 -4.94 -8.65
N TYR A 209 -15.69 -4.25 -8.02
CA TYR A 209 -16.11 -2.90 -8.42
C TYR A 209 -14.96 -1.90 -8.42
N TRP A 210 -14.16 -1.87 -7.35
CA TRP A 210 -13.06 -0.92 -7.23
C TRP A 210 -12.02 -1.14 -8.34
N ALA A 211 -11.59 -2.39 -8.56
CA ALA A 211 -10.61 -2.72 -9.59
C ALA A 211 -11.09 -2.31 -10.99
N ASP A 212 -12.30 -2.71 -11.36
CA ASP A 212 -12.89 -2.38 -12.66
C ASP A 212 -13.02 -0.87 -12.87
N ARG A 213 -13.37 -0.14 -11.81
CA ARG A 213 -13.52 1.31 -11.88
C ARG A 213 -12.17 2.01 -12.01
N MET A 214 -11.17 1.59 -11.24
CA MET A 214 -9.81 2.16 -11.31
C MET A 214 -9.17 1.89 -12.67
N LYS A 215 -9.32 0.69 -13.23
CA LYS A 215 -8.87 0.39 -14.60
C LYS A 215 -9.46 1.37 -15.62
N LYS A 216 -10.76 1.62 -15.55
CA LYS A 216 -11.43 2.56 -16.47
C LYS A 216 -10.91 4.00 -16.33
N ILE A 217 -10.62 4.44 -15.11
CA ILE A 217 -10.04 5.78 -14.88
C ILE A 217 -8.63 5.85 -15.45
N LEU A 218 -7.77 4.92 -15.06
CA LEU A 218 -6.36 4.93 -15.46
C LEU A 218 -6.20 4.76 -16.97
N SER A 219 -7.00 3.91 -17.63
CA SER A 219 -6.97 3.78 -19.10
C SER A 219 -7.53 5.00 -19.84
N ARG A 220 -8.35 5.84 -19.19
CA ARG A 220 -8.73 7.14 -19.77
C ARG A 220 -7.58 8.12 -19.69
N ARG A 221 -6.85 8.16 -18.57
CA ARG A 221 -5.66 8.98 -18.39
C ARG A 221 -4.56 8.58 -19.37
N GLU A 222 -4.23 7.30 -19.45
CA GLU A 222 -3.22 6.77 -20.38
C GLU A 222 -3.46 7.21 -21.84
N ARG A 223 -4.72 7.20 -22.29
CA ARG A 223 -5.08 7.68 -23.63
C ARG A 223 -4.92 9.19 -23.79
N ALA A 224 -5.27 9.97 -22.77
CA ALA A 224 -5.07 11.41 -22.79
C ALA A 224 -3.57 11.76 -22.81
N ASP A 225 -2.78 11.06 -21.99
CA ASP A 225 -1.32 11.23 -21.92
C ASP A 225 -0.66 10.87 -23.25
N ALA A 226 -1.06 9.76 -23.87
CA ALA A 226 -0.57 9.38 -25.19
C ALA A 226 -0.91 10.42 -26.27
N GLN A 227 -2.11 11.01 -26.22
CA GLN A 227 -2.49 12.09 -27.13
C GLN A 227 -1.62 13.34 -26.92
N ILE A 228 -1.40 13.75 -25.66
CA ILE A 228 -0.55 14.89 -25.32
C ILE A 228 0.89 14.68 -25.81
N VAL A 229 1.47 13.50 -25.58
CA VAL A 229 2.82 13.16 -26.06
C VAL A 229 2.88 13.20 -27.58
N GLN A 230 1.85 12.69 -28.26
CA GLN A 230 1.77 12.73 -29.73
C GLN A 230 1.68 14.17 -30.26
N GLU A 231 0.86 15.02 -29.66
CA GLU A 231 0.71 16.44 -30.04
C GLU A 231 2.00 17.23 -29.79
N ALA A 232 2.67 17.01 -28.65
CA ALA A 232 3.98 17.60 -28.36
C ALA A 232 5.02 17.22 -29.42
N ARG A 233 5.08 15.94 -29.81
CA ARG A 233 5.99 15.44 -30.86
C ARG A 233 5.71 16.09 -32.21
N GLN A 234 4.45 16.37 -32.55
CA GLN A 234 4.07 17.04 -33.81
C GLN A 234 4.61 18.47 -33.89
N VAL A 235 4.78 19.16 -32.75
CA VAL A 235 5.34 20.52 -32.68
C VAL A 235 6.85 20.53 -32.39
N GLY A 236 7.51 19.37 -32.45
CA GLY A 236 8.96 19.22 -32.24
C GLY A 236 9.39 19.25 -30.77
N VAL A 237 8.45 19.15 -29.83
CA VAL A 237 8.72 19.05 -28.39
C VAL A 237 8.83 17.58 -28.00
N TRP A 238 9.93 17.23 -27.35
CA TRP A 238 10.15 15.90 -26.78
C TRP A 238 9.95 16.00 -25.28
N LEU A 239 8.99 15.23 -24.76
CA LEU A 239 8.76 15.11 -23.33
C LEU A 239 9.66 14.01 -22.77
N ASP A 240 10.21 14.22 -21.57
CA ASP A 240 11.14 13.29 -20.91
C ASP A 240 10.42 12.07 -20.28
N TRP A 241 9.14 11.87 -20.61
CA TRP A 241 8.34 10.75 -20.14
C TRP A 241 7.57 10.12 -21.31
N GLU A 242 7.35 8.80 -21.22
CA GLU A 242 6.52 8.05 -22.17
C GLU A 242 5.26 7.52 -21.48
N PRO A 243 4.13 7.38 -22.20
CA PRO A 243 2.93 6.76 -21.67
C PRO A 243 3.23 5.31 -21.25
N VAL A 244 2.67 4.87 -20.12
CA VAL A 244 2.85 3.49 -19.62
C VAL A 244 1.93 2.55 -20.41
N ASP A 245 2.48 1.49 -21.01
CA ASP A 245 1.77 0.57 -21.92
C ASP A 245 0.63 -0.28 -21.30
N ARG A 246 0.51 -0.35 -19.96
CA ARG A 246 -0.54 -1.10 -19.26
C ARG A 246 -0.91 -0.51 -17.92
N VAL A 247 -2.22 -0.42 -17.69
CA VAL A 247 -2.80 -0.27 -16.35
C VAL A 247 -2.75 -1.61 -15.61
N GLU A 248 -1.82 -1.74 -14.68
CA GLU A 248 -1.78 -2.83 -13.70
C GLU A 248 -2.03 -2.28 -12.31
N LEU A 249 -3.18 -2.61 -11.72
CA LEU A 249 -3.47 -2.26 -10.34
C LEU A 249 -2.59 -3.08 -9.39
N VAL A 250 -2.22 -2.50 -8.26
CA VAL A 250 -1.38 -3.17 -7.25
C VAL A 250 -2.02 -4.45 -6.74
N ILE A 251 -3.35 -4.50 -6.61
CA ILE A 251 -4.07 -5.70 -6.17
C ILE A 251 -4.17 -6.79 -7.26
N ASP A 252 -4.06 -6.40 -8.54
CA ASP A 252 -4.22 -7.32 -9.66
C ASP A 252 -2.92 -7.96 -10.10
N LYS A 253 -1.77 -7.45 -9.64
CA LYS A 253 -0.46 -7.96 -10.07
C LYS A 253 -0.39 -9.46 -9.80
N PRO A 254 -0.42 -10.33 -10.82
CA PRO A 254 -0.31 -11.75 -10.60
C PRO A 254 1.11 -12.00 -10.09
N CYS A 255 1.25 -12.87 -9.10
CA CYS A 255 2.60 -13.19 -8.68
C CYS A 255 3.33 -13.91 -9.81
N ARG A 256 4.47 -13.36 -10.23
CA ARG A 256 5.33 -13.94 -11.29
C ARG A 256 5.86 -15.34 -10.96
N HIS A 257 5.71 -15.76 -9.71
CA HIS A 257 6.14 -17.05 -9.17
C HIS A 257 4.97 -17.92 -8.68
N ALA A 258 3.71 -17.52 -8.93
CA ALA A 258 2.58 -18.42 -8.78
C ALA A 258 2.69 -19.45 -9.90
N THR A 259 3.07 -20.68 -9.57
CA THR A 259 3.01 -21.78 -10.53
C THR A 259 1.59 -21.86 -11.03
N THR A 260 1.40 -21.64 -12.34
CA THR A 260 0.22 -22.11 -13.05
C THR A 260 0.06 -23.60 -12.73
N VAL A 261 -1.13 -23.95 -12.24
CA VAL A 261 -1.53 -25.35 -12.00
C VAL A 261 -1.45 -26.12 -13.31
#